data_AF-A0AAN8KXS9-F1
#
_entry.id   AF-A0AAN8KXS9-F1
#
_cell.length_a   1.000
_cell.length_b   1.000
_cell.length_c   1.000
_cell.angle_alpha   90.00
_cell.angle_beta   90.00
_cell.angle_gamma   90.00
#
_symmetry.space_group_name_H-M   'P 1'
#
loop_
_entity.id
_entity.type
_entity.pdbx_description
1 polymer ?
#
loop_
_entity_poly.entity_id
_entity_poly.type
_entity_poly.pdbx_seq_one_letter_code
_entity_poly.pdbx_strand_id
1 'polypeptide(L)'
;MEDPELTLLQRISSLELPASEIAAQINASQSSSNRHISTSTVQRGLCESGLHGRIAAKKPILKDTNKKKRPAWVKKHEQWTLDRWKFVLWSGVQIGDYWFQSPCLCETRCG
;
A
#
# COMPACT_ATOMS: atom_id res chain seq x y z
N MET A 1 -30.73 -1.36 -13.26
CA MET A 1 -30.89 -0.09 -12.51
C MET A 1 -29.86 -0.18 -11.42
N GLU A 2 -28.65 0.29 -11.72
CA GLU A 2 -27.51 0.12 -10.81
C GLU A 2 -27.75 0.95 -9.56
N ASP A 3 -27.69 0.30 -8.40
CA ASP A 3 -27.87 0.95 -7.11
C ASP A 3 -26.74 1.98 -6.91
N PRO A 4 -27.06 3.28 -6.75
CA PRO A 4 -26.05 4.31 -6.56
C PRO A 4 -25.17 4.03 -5.34
N GLU A 5 -25.67 3.36 -4.31
CA GLU A 5 -24.89 3.02 -3.10
C GLU A 5 -23.85 1.92 -3.38
N LEU A 6 -24.21 0.87 -4.14
CA LEU A 6 -23.27 -0.21 -4.51
C LEU A 6 -22.15 0.27 -5.42
N THR A 7 -22.44 1.22 -6.31
CA THR A 7 -21.44 1.84 -7.17
C THR A 7 -20.44 2.68 -6.36
N LEU A 8 -20.91 3.38 -5.32
CA LEU A 8 -20.06 4.17 -4.44
C LEU A 8 -19.11 3.27 -3.63
N LEU A 9 -19.61 2.16 -3.07
CA LEU A 9 -18.78 1.22 -2.30
C LEU A 9 -17.70 0.56 -3.17
N GLN A 10 -18.03 0.15 -4.41
CA GLN A 10 -17.06 -0.40 -5.36
C GLN A 10 -15.99 0.61 -5.78
N ARG A 11 -16.35 1.90 -5.89
CA ARG A 11 -15.41 2.98 -6.19
C ARG A 11 -14.50 3.28 -5.01
N ILE A 12 -15.04 3.32 -3.79
CA ILE A 12 -14.29 3.55 -2.55
C ILE A 12 -13.27 2.44 -2.31
N SER A 13 -13.63 1.18 -2.55
CA SER A 13 -12.70 0.05 -2.37
C SER A 13 -11.57 0.03 -3.40
N SER A 14 -11.79 0.65 -4.56
CA SER A 14 -10.81 0.68 -5.66
C SER A 14 -9.84 1.87 -5.58
N LEU A 15 -10.17 2.89 -4.78
CA LEU A 15 -9.35 4.08 -4.62
C LEU A 15 -8.59 3.98 -3.28
N GLU A 16 -7.28 4.26 -3.29
CA GLU A 16 -6.48 4.40 -2.07
C GLU A 16 -6.79 5.73 -1.33
N LEU A 17 -8.07 6.00 -1.07
CA LEU A 17 -8.50 7.26 -0.46
C LEU A 17 -8.42 7.20 1.07
N PRO A 18 -8.00 8.29 1.72
CA PRO A 18 -8.08 8.41 3.16
C PRO A 18 -9.55 8.46 3.61
N ALA A 19 -9.82 7.94 4.81
CA ALA A 19 -11.17 7.91 5.39
C ALA A 19 -11.85 9.29 5.47
N SER A 20 -11.07 10.38 5.54
CA SER A 20 -11.59 11.75 5.50
C SER A 20 -12.24 12.11 4.17
N GLU A 21 -11.68 11.65 3.06
CA GLU A 21 -12.20 11.94 1.72
C GLU A 21 -13.42 11.07 1.40
N ILE A 22 -13.42 9.82 1.89
CA ILE A 22 -14.59 8.93 1.82
C ILE A 22 -15.76 9.54 2.61
N ALA A 23 -15.52 10.04 3.83
CA ALA A 23 -16.55 10.70 4.61
C ALA A 23 -17.11 11.94 3.90
N ALA A 24 -16.26 12.77 3.29
CA ALA A 24 -16.68 13.92 2.52
C ALA A 24 -17.55 13.54 1.31
N GLN A 25 -17.18 12.50 0.56
CA GLN A 25 -17.96 12.02 -0.57
C GLN A 25 -19.33 11.48 -0.15
N ILE A 26 -19.40 10.71 0.95
CA ILE A 26 -20.65 10.17 1.48
C ILE A 26 -21.57 11.30 1.98
N ASN A 27 -21.00 12.27 2.70
CA ASN A 27 -21.78 13.41 3.18
C ASN A 27 -22.27 14.31 2.03
N ALA A 28 -21.50 14.41 0.94
CA ALA A 28 -21.90 15.15 -0.26
C ALA A 28 -22.96 14.43 -1.11
N SER A 29 -23.00 13.09 -1.11
CA SER A 29 -24.04 12.33 -1.82
C SER A 29 -25.37 12.28 -1.06
N GLN A 30 -25.33 12.40 0.28
CA GLN A 30 -26.49 12.35 1.16
C GLN A 30 -27.13 13.71 1.43
N SER A 31 -27.25 14.59 0.43
CA SER A 31 -27.84 15.94 0.57
C SER A 31 -29.27 15.97 1.13
N SER A 32 -30.00 14.85 1.09
CA SER A 32 -31.36 14.71 1.63
C SER A 32 -31.42 14.16 3.06
N SER A 33 -30.33 13.62 3.59
CA SER A 33 -30.29 13.05 4.94
C SER A 33 -29.61 14.04 5.90
N ASN A 34 -30.24 14.35 7.03
CA ASN A 34 -29.67 15.23 8.06
C ASN A 34 -28.57 14.53 8.89
N ARG A 35 -28.01 13.43 8.40
CA ARG A 35 -27.09 12.57 9.14
C ARG A 35 -25.68 12.71 8.57
N HIS A 36 -24.92 13.64 9.14
CA HIS A 36 -23.50 13.77 8.83
C HIS A 36 -22.73 12.59 9.43
N ILE A 37 -22.02 11.85 8.57
CA ILE A 37 -21.17 10.73 8.99
C ILE A 37 -19.80 11.26 9.38
N SER A 38 -19.35 10.88 10.58
CA SER A 38 -18.01 11.21 11.06
C SER A 38 -16.94 10.35 10.38
N THR A 39 -15.73 10.89 10.27
CA THR A 39 -14.56 10.14 9.78
C THR A 39 -14.29 8.88 10.62
N SER A 40 -14.50 8.93 11.93
CA SER A 40 -14.36 7.78 12.83
C SER A 40 -15.37 6.67 12.55
N THR A 41 -16.56 6.99 12.06
CA THR A 41 -17.55 5.98 11.63
C THR A 41 -17.07 5.28 10.35
N VAL A 42 -16.53 6.04 9.39
CA VAL A 42 -15.97 5.50 8.15
C VAL A 42 -14.75 4.62 8.44
N GLN A 43 -13.84 5.07 9.30
CA GLN A 43 -12.66 4.28 9.70
C GLN A 43 -13.05 2.93 10.32
N ARG A 44 -14.04 2.92 11.22
CA ARG A 44 -14.54 1.68 11.83
C ARG A 44 -15.08 0.71 10.78
N GLY A 45 -15.93 1.17 9.86
CA GLY A 45 -16.45 0.33 8.78
C GLY A 45 -15.37 -0.18 7.81
N LEU A 46 -14.35 0.64 7.53
CA LEU A 46 -13.20 0.20 6.75
C LEU A 46 -12.40 -0.90 7.48
N CYS A 47 -12.15 -0.73 8.78
CA CYS A 47 -11.45 -1.74 9.57
C CYS A 47 -12.25 -3.05 9.69
N GLU A 48 -13.57 -2.97 9.92
CA GLU A 48 -14.46 -4.14 9.96
C GLU A 48 -14.50 -4.90 8.64
N SER A 49 -14.38 -4.20 7.50
CA SER A 49 -14.26 -4.80 6.17
C SER A 49 -12.83 -5.25 5.82
N GLY A 50 -11.87 -5.13 6.75
CA GLY A 50 -10.48 -5.54 6.57
C GLY A 50 -9.60 -4.53 5.84
N LEU A 51 -10.13 -3.38 5.46
CA LEU A 51 -9.41 -2.29 4.82
C LEU A 51 -8.71 -1.43 5.86
N HIS A 52 -7.37 -1.52 5.89
CA HIS A 52 -6.53 -0.78 6.81
C HIS A 52 -5.71 0.26 6.06
N GLY A 53 -5.58 1.46 6.63
CA GLY A 53 -4.66 2.47 6.11
C GLY A 53 -3.23 1.94 6.11
N ARG A 54 -2.52 2.09 4.99
CA ARG A 54 -1.11 1.72 4.85
C ARG A 54 -0.35 2.87 4.21
N ILE A 55 0.87 3.12 4.70
CA ILE A 55 1.80 4.06 4.09
C ILE A 55 2.77 3.25 3.24
N ALA A 56 2.84 3.52 1.93
CA ALA A 56 3.80 2.87 1.05
C ALA A 56 5.23 3.28 1.43
N ALA A 57 6.12 2.30 1.62
CA ALA A 57 7.52 2.56 1.88
C ALA A 57 8.19 3.31 0.71
N LYS A 58 9.01 4.33 1.01
CA LYS A 58 9.73 5.12 0.01
C LYS A 58 10.80 4.25 -0.66
N LYS A 59 10.55 3.82 -1.89
CA LYS A 59 11.51 3.04 -2.69
C LYS A 59 12.45 3.97 -3.47
N PRO A 60 13.76 3.68 -3.52
CA PRO A 60 14.65 4.41 -4.40
C PRO A 60 14.26 4.21 -5.87
N ILE A 61 14.35 5.28 -6.66
CA ILE A 61 13.98 5.26 -8.08
C ILE A 61 15.00 4.41 -8.85
N LEU A 62 14.53 3.35 -9.48
CA LEU A 62 15.36 2.51 -10.35
C LEU A 62 15.39 3.09 -11.76
N LYS A 63 16.59 3.23 -12.32
CA LYS A 63 16.76 3.47 -13.76
C LYS A 63 16.14 2.31 -14.55
N ASP A 64 15.56 2.57 -15.71
CA ASP A 64 14.88 1.52 -16.50
C ASP A 64 15.83 0.41 -16.96
N THR A 65 17.10 0.74 -17.15
CA THR A 65 18.17 -0.25 -17.39
C THR A 65 18.31 -1.21 -16.21
N ASN A 66 18.25 -0.71 -14.98
CA ASN A 66 18.35 -1.54 -13.76
C ASN A 66 17.09 -2.36 -13.54
N LYS A 67 15.90 -1.82 -13.86
CA LYS A 67 14.63 -2.57 -13.81
C LYS A 67 14.65 -3.80 -14.72
N LYS A 68 15.26 -3.71 -15.90
CA LYS A 68 15.40 -4.84 -16.84
C LYS A 68 16.49 -5.83 -16.43
N LYS A 69 17.61 -5.34 -15.90
CA LYS A 69 18.74 -6.19 -15.47
C LYS A 69 18.41 -7.05 -14.26
N ARG A 70 17.65 -6.52 -13.29
CA ARG A 70 17.27 -7.25 -12.07
C ARG A 70 16.57 -8.60 -12.32
N PRO A 71 15.47 -8.69 -13.07
CA PRO A 71 14.79 -9.95 -13.30
C PRO A 71 15.65 -10.93 -14.11
N ALA A 72 16.45 -10.45 -15.08
CA ALA A 72 17.38 -11.31 -15.82
C ALA A 72 18.47 -11.90 -14.90
N TRP A 73 18.98 -11.09 -13.97
CA TRP A 73 19.97 -11.52 -12.98
C TRP A 73 19.38 -12.52 -11.98
N VAL A 74 18.14 -12.31 -11.50
CA VAL A 74 17.46 -13.27 -10.62
C VAL A 74 17.26 -14.61 -11.31
N LYS A 75 16.71 -14.62 -12.54
CA LYS A 75 16.50 -15.86 -13.31
C LYS A 75 17.80 -16.62 -13.55
N LYS A 76 18.90 -15.91 -13.84
CA LYS A 76 20.21 -16.52 -14.05
C LYS A 76 20.77 -17.21 -12.79
N HIS A 77 20.37 -16.75 -11.61
CA HIS A 77 20.91 -17.19 -10.33
C HIS A 77 19.86 -17.86 -9.42
N GLU A 78 18.69 -18.21 -9.97
CA GLU A 78 17.60 -18.86 -9.23
C GLU A 78 18.03 -20.20 -8.60
N GLN A 79 18.89 -20.94 -9.30
CA GLN A 79 19.40 -22.25 -8.88
C GLN A 79 20.72 -22.17 -8.09
N TRP A 80 21.13 -20.98 -7.61
CA TRP A 80 22.37 -20.85 -6.87
C TRP A 80 22.27 -21.41 -5.46
N THR A 81 23.22 -22.29 -5.14
CA THR A 81 23.40 -22.85 -3.80
C THR A 81 24.12 -21.84 -2.89
N LEU A 82 23.95 -22.01 -1.57
CA LEU A 82 24.58 -21.16 -0.54
C LEU A 82 26.09 -21.01 -0.72
N ASP A 83 26.76 -22.05 -1.20
CA ASP A 83 28.21 -22.01 -1.45
C ASP A 83 28.57 -21.01 -2.57
N ARG A 84 27.78 -20.96 -3.65
CA ARG A 84 27.95 -19.97 -4.73
C ARG A 84 27.70 -18.55 -4.26
N TRP A 85 26.75 -18.36 -3.34
CA TRP A 85 26.46 -17.05 -2.74
C TRP A 85 27.65 -16.47 -1.95
N LYS A 86 28.48 -17.33 -1.32
CA LYS A 86 29.67 -16.89 -0.58
C LYS A 86 30.75 -16.26 -1.46
N PHE A 87 30.79 -16.62 -2.75
CA PHE A 87 31.77 -16.08 -3.70
C PHE A 87 31.28 -14.83 -4.44
N VAL A 88 30.05 -14.37 -4.17
CA VAL A 88 29.52 -13.14 -4.76
C VAL A 88 30.14 -11.96 -4.02
N LEU A 89 31.14 -11.33 -4.64
CA LEU A 89 31.70 -10.09 -4.14
C LEU A 89 30.77 -8.93 -4.51
N TRP A 90 30.16 -8.32 -3.50
CA TRP A 90 29.38 -7.10 -3.66
C TRP A 90 30.33 -5.92 -3.68
N SER A 91 30.74 -5.45 -4.87
CA SER A 91 31.42 -4.17 -5.00
C SER A 91 30.41 -3.06 -4.70
N GLY A 92 30.49 -2.52 -3.48
CA GLY A 92 29.50 -1.63 -2.90
C GLY A 92 29.33 -0.33 -3.69
N VAL A 93 28.25 -0.23 -4.47
CA VAL A 93 27.45 0.99 -4.43
C VAL A 93 26.68 0.92 -3.13
N GLN A 94 26.87 1.90 -2.25
CA GLN A 94 26.14 2.01 -0.98
C GLN A 94 24.64 1.92 -1.26
N ILE A 95 24.08 0.73 -1.11
CA ILE A 95 22.67 0.55 -0.82
C ILE A 95 22.60 0.96 0.65
N GLY A 96 22.56 2.27 0.91
CA GLY A 96 22.25 2.74 2.25
C GLY A 96 20.97 2.05 2.69
N ASP A 97 21.02 1.37 3.83
CA ASP A 97 20.02 0.87 4.80
C ASP A 97 18.51 0.79 4.45
N TYR A 98 18.11 0.85 3.18
CA TYR A 98 16.73 0.93 2.71
C TYR A 98 16.03 -0.44 2.63
N TRP A 99 16.70 -1.51 3.06
CA TRP A 99 16.15 -2.87 2.97
C TRP A 99 16.06 -3.63 4.30
N PHE A 100 16.46 -3.03 5.44
CA PHE A 100 16.38 -3.75 6.72
C PHE A 100 15.64 -3.04 7.85
N GLN A 101 15.18 -1.81 7.66
CA GLN A 101 14.30 -1.12 8.60
C GLN A 101 13.12 -0.47 7.87
N SER A 102 12.21 -1.30 7.38
CA SER A 102 10.80 -0.95 7.50
C SER A 102 10.22 -1.98 8.44
N PRO A 103 10.25 -1.76 9.77
CA PRO A 103 9.24 -2.38 10.59
C PRO A 103 7.92 -1.96 9.95
N CYS A 104 7.09 -2.93 9.61
CA CYS A 104 5.68 -2.68 9.43
C CYS A 104 5.22 -2.02 10.74
N LEU A 105 5.26 -0.69 10.83
CA LEU A 105 4.67 0.06 11.92
C LEU A 105 3.15 0.02 11.71
N CYS A 106 2.59 -1.17 11.92
CA CYS A 106 1.24 -1.34 12.41
C CYS A 106 1.32 -1.48 13.94
N GLU A 107 1.96 -0.53 14.59
CA GLU A 107 1.82 -0.33 16.04
C GLU A 107 1.43 1.12 16.27
N THR A 108 0.17 1.41 15.95
CA THR A 108 -0.56 2.44 16.69
C THR A 108 -1.96 1.91 16.92
N ARG A 109 -2.09 1.26 18.08
CA ARG A 109 -3.20 1.40 19.03
C ARG A 109 -4.43 2.08 18.41
N CYS A 110 -5.42 1.28 18.04
CA CYS A 110 -6.80 1.73 17.97
C CYS A 110 -7.16 2.32 19.34
N GLY A 111 -7.40 3.63 19.37
CA GLY A 111 -8.08 4.33 20.45
C GLY A 111 -9.44 4.79 19.96
#